data_AF-A0A941W3C5-F1
#
_entry.id   AF-A0A941W3C5-F1
#
_cell.length_a   1.000
_cell.length_b   1.000
_cell.length_c   1.000
_cell.angle_alpha   90.00
_cell.angle_beta   90.00
_cell.angle_gamma   90.00
#
_symmetry.space_group_name_H-M   'P 1'
#
loop_
_entity.id
_entity.type
_entity.pdbx_description
1 polymer ?
#
loop_
_entity_poly.entity_id
_entity_poly.type
_entity_poly.pdbx_seq_one_letter_code
_entity_poly.pdbx_strand_id
1 'polypeptide(L)'
;MKKSDTSEKGLETIIVDSLIHDAGYRQGSSEDFDRDHALDWEKLCSFLSETQNKAFEGLRLDEEGAHRTQFLHRLQGEIAKRGEVIV
;
A
#
# COMPACT_ATOMS: atom_id res chain seq x y z
N MET A 1 -33.24 14.14 16.62
CA MET A 1 -31.80 14.17 16.26
C MET A 1 -31.25 12.77 16.42
N LYS A 2 -30.73 12.14 15.35
CA LYS A 2 -29.93 10.92 15.51
C LYS A 2 -28.69 11.32 16.32
N LYS A 3 -28.48 10.70 17.48
CA LYS A 3 -27.27 10.93 18.27
C LYS A 3 -26.09 10.36 17.49
N SER A 4 -25.03 11.13 17.33
CA SER A 4 -23.78 10.63 16.78
C SER A 4 -23.25 9.54 17.69
N ASP A 5 -22.79 8.45 17.08
CA ASP A 5 -22.16 7.35 17.81
C ASP A 5 -20.80 7.84 18.33
N THR A 6 -20.68 7.98 19.65
CA THR A 6 -19.44 8.42 20.33
C THR A 6 -18.64 7.26 20.90
N SER A 7 -18.97 6.01 20.56
CA SER A 7 -18.11 4.87 20.87
C SER A 7 -16.77 5.01 20.13
N GLU A 8 -15.72 4.33 20.62
CA GLU A 8 -14.41 4.26 19.94
C GLU A 8 -14.57 3.84 18.48
N LYS A 9 -15.37 2.80 18.23
CA LYS A 9 -15.73 2.34 16.89
C LYS A 9 -16.43 3.43 16.06
N GLY A 10 -17.34 4.19 16.66
CA GLY A 10 -18.04 5.29 16.00
C GLY A 10 -17.08 6.41 15.60
N LEU A 11 -16.13 6.74 16.47
CA LEU A 11 -15.09 7.74 16.20
C LEU A 11 -14.11 7.27 15.12
N GLU A 12 -13.63 6.02 15.20
CA GLU A 12 -12.78 5.42 14.16
C GLU A 12 -13.47 5.45 12.80
N THR A 13 -14.76 5.09 12.75
CA THR A 13 -15.53 5.11 11.50
C THR A 13 -15.58 6.51 10.89
N ILE A 14 -15.82 7.55 11.71
CA ILE A 14 -15.86 8.94 11.23
C ILE A 14 -14.49 9.38 10.71
N ILE A 15 -13.40 9.02 11.40
CA ILE A 15 -12.04 9.36 10.99
C ILE A 15 -11.68 8.68 9.68
N VAL A 16 -11.95 7.37 9.57
CA VAL A 16 -11.68 6.58 8.36
C VAL A 16 -12.49 7.13 7.18
N ASP A 17 -13.79 7.40 7.37
CA ASP A 17 -14.64 7.95 6.31
C ASP A 17 -14.13 9.31 5.81
N SER A 18 -13.68 10.19 6.71
CA SER A 18 -13.13 11.49 6.30
C SER A 18 -11.79 11.34 5.56
N LEU A 19 -10.91 10.45 6.01
CA LEU A 19 -9.65 10.19 5.34
C LEU A 19 -9.86 9.66 3.91
N ILE A 20 -10.85 8.77 3.72
CA ILE A 20 -11.14 8.19 2.40
C ILE A 20 -11.84 9.20 1.49
N HIS A 21 -12.91 9.84 1.97
CA HIS A 21 -13.78 10.65 1.11
C HIS A 21 -13.30 12.10 0.94
N ASP A 22 -12.70 12.71 1.96
CA ASP A 22 -12.30 14.11 1.94
C ASP A 22 -10.80 14.29 1.61
N ALA A 23 -9.95 13.41 2.14
CA ALA A 23 -8.50 13.53 2.01
C ALA A 23 -7.88 12.60 0.94
N GLY A 24 -8.68 11.73 0.32
CA GLY A 24 -8.25 10.88 -0.81
C GLY A 24 -7.33 9.71 -0.43
N TYR A 25 -7.31 9.32 0.84
CA TYR A 25 -6.57 8.14 1.28
C TYR A 25 -7.26 6.86 0.81
N ARG A 26 -6.47 5.81 0.51
CA ARG A 26 -6.98 4.45 0.30
C ARG A 26 -6.86 3.65 1.58
N GLN A 27 -7.99 3.15 2.06
CA GLN A 27 -7.99 2.15 3.12
C GLN A 27 -7.33 0.88 2.62
N GLY A 28 -6.46 0.26 3.43
CA GLY A 28 -5.98 -1.10 3.17
C GLY A 28 -6.40 -2.06 4.25
N SER A 29 -6.27 -3.36 3.96
CA SER A 29 -6.36 -4.40 4.96
C SER A 29 -4.99 -4.71 5.54
N SER A 30 -4.94 -5.11 6.81
CA SER A 30 -3.72 -5.66 7.40
C SER A 30 -3.38 -7.04 6.84
N GLU A 31 -4.34 -7.71 6.20
CA GLU A 31 -4.16 -9.05 5.61
C GLU A 31 -3.32 -9.00 4.33
N ASP A 32 -3.33 -7.86 3.63
CA ASP A 32 -2.60 -7.63 2.38
C ASP A 32 -1.13 -7.27 2.62
N PHE A 33 -0.74 -7.05 3.87
CA PHE A 33 0.61 -6.69 4.26
C PHE A 33 1.51 -7.93 4.38
N ASP A 34 2.45 -8.06 3.44
CA ASP A 34 3.49 -9.08 3.48
C ASP A 34 4.54 -8.70 4.52
N ARG A 35 4.62 -9.49 5.60
CA ARG A 35 5.56 -9.25 6.71
C ARG A 35 6.99 -9.65 6.39
N ASP A 36 7.20 -10.61 5.49
CA ASP A 36 8.54 -11.05 5.08
C ASP A 36 9.22 -9.96 4.25
N HIS A 37 8.43 -9.24 3.46
CA HIS A 37 8.90 -8.13 2.65
C HIS A 37 8.57 -6.74 3.22
N ALA A 38 7.86 -6.68 4.35
CA ALA A 38 7.37 -5.47 5.01
C ALA A 38 6.66 -4.51 4.05
N LEU A 39 5.84 -5.04 3.13
CA LEU A 39 5.16 -4.26 2.10
C LEU A 39 3.81 -4.85 1.69
N ASP A 40 2.93 -3.98 1.24
CA ASP A 40 1.66 -4.36 0.61
C ASP A 40 1.86 -4.39 -0.91
N TRP A 41 1.83 -5.60 -1.49
CA TRP A 41 2.14 -5.81 -2.91
C TRP A 41 1.08 -5.21 -3.82
N GLU A 42 -0.21 -5.38 -3.48
CA GLU A 42 -1.30 -4.89 -4.31
C GLU A 42 -1.32 -3.37 -4.35
N LYS A 43 -1.10 -2.70 -3.20
CA LYS A 43 -0.99 -1.24 -3.17
C LYS A 43 0.23 -0.74 -3.93
N LEU A 44 1.37 -1.41 -3.81
CA LEU A 44 2.57 -1.02 -4.55
C LEU A 44 2.34 -1.13 -6.06
N CYS A 45 1.70 -2.20 -6.53
CA CYS A 45 1.35 -2.40 -7.93
C CYS A 45 0.32 -1.37 -8.43
N SER A 46 -0.72 -1.09 -7.63
CA SER A 46 -1.69 -0.02 -7.94
C SER A 46 -1.00 1.34 -8.02
N PHE A 47 -0.11 1.67 -7.08
CA PHE A 47 0.64 2.92 -7.09
C PHE A 47 1.57 3.02 -8.31
N LEU A 48 2.33 1.97 -8.62
CA LEU A 48 3.28 1.96 -9.73
C LEU A 48 2.58 1.96 -11.09
N SER A 49 1.45 1.26 -11.23
CA SER A 49 0.66 1.31 -12.47
C SER A 49 0.05 2.69 -12.71
N GLU A 50 -0.46 3.36 -11.67
CA GLU A 50 -1.04 4.70 -11.79
C GLU A 50 0.01 5.81 -12.00
N THR A 51 1.13 5.74 -11.30
CA THR A 51 2.15 6.81 -11.34
C THR A 51 3.23 6.58 -12.39
N GLN A 52 3.54 5.31 -12.70
CA GLN A 52 4.72 4.91 -13.48
C GLN A 52 4.41 3.74 -14.44
N ASN A 53 3.28 3.79 -15.13
CA ASN A 53 2.80 2.70 -16.00
C ASN A 53 3.87 2.12 -16.95
N LYS A 54 4.68 2.96 -17.60
CA LYS A 54 5.74 2.50 -18.53
C LYS A 54 6.79 1.63 -17.85
N ALA A 55 7.16 1.97 -16.60
CA ALA A 55 8.11 1.19 -15.83
C ALA A 55 7.45 -0.08 -15.30
N PHE A 56 6.19 0.00 -14.88
CA PHE A 56 5.38 -1.14 -14.44
C PHE A 56 5.26 -2.22 -15.54
N GLU A 57 4.85 -1.83 -16.75
CA GLU A 57 4.78 -2.71 -17.92
C GLU A 57 6.17 -3.26 -18.32
N GLY A 58 7.20 -2.41 -18.33
CA GLY A 58 8.56 -2.82 -18.69
C GLY A 58 9.19 -3.81 -17.70
N LEU A 59 8.75 -3.79 -16.44
CA LEU A 59 9.16 -4.72 -15.40
C LEU A 59 8.26 -5.96 -15.32
N ARG A 60 7.13 -5.99 -16.04
CA ARG A 60 6.14 -7.09 -16.06
C ARG A 60 5.71 -7.48 -14.65
N LEU A 61 5.44 -6.48 -13.81
CA LEU A 61 5.08 -6.68 -12.40
C LEU A 61 3.65 -7.22 -12.22
N ASP A 62 2.85 -7.18 -13.28
CA ASP A 62 1.54 -7.81 -13.41
C ASP A 62 1.62 -9.34 -13.61
N GLU A 63 2.77 -9.85 -14.04
CA GLU A 63 2.98 -11.28 -14.21
C GLU A 63 3.51 -11.93 -12.92
N GLU A 64 2.72 -12.85 -12.35
CA GLU A 64 3.16 -13.63 -11.20
C GLU A 64 4.36 -14.53 -11.55
N GLY A 65 5.43 -14.45 -10.76
CA GLY A 65 6.60 -15.32 -10.91
C GLY A 65 7.94 -14.64 -10.64
N ALA A 66 8.98 -15.03 -11.38
CA ALA A 66 10.36 -14.64 -11.14
C ALA A 66 10.61 -13.12 -11.21
N HIS A 67 9.80 -12.39 -11.98
CA HIS A 67 9.89 -10.94 -12.12
C HIS A 67 9.54 -10.21 -10.81
N ARG A 68 8.48 -10.64 -10.12
CA ARG A 68 8.11 -10.14 -8.78
C ARG A 68 9.25 -10.36 -7.79
N THR A 69 9.75 -11.60 -7.68
CA THR A 69 10.83 -11.92 -6.73
C THR A 69 12.11 -11.13 -7.01
N GLN A 70 12.48 -10.96 -8.28
CA GLN A 70 13.65 -10.17 -8.67
C GLN A 70 13.49 -8.68 -8.33
N PHE A 71 12.30 -8.13 -8.55
CA PHE A 71 11.98 -6.75 -8.18
C PHE A 71 12.06 -6.56 -6.66
N LEU A 72 11.43 -7.45 -5.88
CA LEU A 72 11.45 -7.39 -4.43
C LEU A 72 12.87 -7.49 -3.85
N HIS A 73 13.69 -8.40 -4.37
CA HIS A 73 15.09 -8.52 -3.95
C HIS A 73 15.89 -7.25 -4.27
N ARG A 74 15.62 -6.60 -5.41
CA ARG A 74 16.27 -5.34 -5.78
C ARG A 74 15.77 -4.18 -4.93
N LEU A 75 14.47 -4.11 -4.65
CA LEU A 75 13.86 -3.11 -3.78
C LEU A 75 14.45 -3.19 -2.37
N GLN A 76 14.52 -4.40 -1.80
CA GLN A 76 15.13 -4.64 -0.50
C GLN A 76 16.62 -4.24 -0.49
N GLY A 77 17.36 -4.53 -1.57
CA GLY A 77 18.75 -4.10 -1.73
C GLY A 77 18.93 -2.57 -1.79
N GLU A 78 18.03 -1.85 -2.46
CA GLU A 78 18.06 -0.39 -2.51
C GLU A 78 17.66 0.25 -1.17
N ILE A 79 16.65 -0.30 -0.48
CA ILE A 79 16.24 0.13 0.87
C ILE A 79 17.41 -0.04 1.85
N ALA A 80 18.04 -1.23 1.85
CA ALA A 80 19.17 -1.52 2.74
C ALA A 80 20.39 -0.63 2.45
N LYS A 81 20.65 -0.29 1.17
CA LYS A 81 21.74 0.61 0.79
C LYS A 81 21.48 2.07 1.18
N ARG A 82 20.24 2.52 1.09
CA ARG A 82 19.86 3.93 1.33
C ARG A 82 19.55 4.21 2.80
N GLY A 83 19.30 3.16 3.60
CA GLY A 83 19.02 3.28 5.03
C GLY A 83 17.66 3.93 5.33
N GLU A 84 16.78 4.06 4.34
CA GLU A 84 15.44 4.60 4.52
C GLU A 84 14.51 3.47 4.97
N VAL A 85 14.24 3.40 6.27
CA VAL A 85 13.17 2.56 6.81
C VAL A 85 11.85 3.22 6.41
N ILE A 86 11.06 2.53 5.58
CA ILE A 86 9.66 2.90 5.37
C ILE A 86 8.92 2.43 6.63
N VAL A 87 8.62 3.37 7.51
CA VAL A 87 7.84 3.19 8.75
C VAL A 87 6.36 3.44 8.47
#